data_AF-A0AAN4UUE4-F1
#
_entry.id   AF-A0AAN4UUE4-F1
#
_cell.length_a   1.000
_cell.length_b   1.000
_cell.length_c   1.000
_cell.angle_alpha   90.00
_cell.angle_beta   90.00
_cell.angle_gamma   90.00
#
_symmetry.space_group_name_H-M   'P 1'
#
loop_
_entity.id
_entity.type
_entity.pdbx_description
1 polymer ?
#
loop_
_entity_poly.entity_id
_entity_poly.type
_entity_poly.pdbx_seq_one_letter_code
_entity_poly.pdbx_strand_id
1 'polypeptide(L)'
;MEEFNRLTLVAAIEVLEKFHSRDDMKILEVQWDIQRQVGTQTSKSGRVAAWARVAATLNPTVWTEEGQMPLQRAIVKLALTAPDIVKAEAAWRKYLAGLRYDGFEVVYGQIPHPSGRVSMFSDEPVMDSTTDLRRMLPADVPELDFREAESELEELLNKHRLLTALGHLAQARSSYQRGDWAAANSQLRTFFESYLAEIAARLGYASSNVMTDRLKFLGEIDPPFLMASYNEWLPKDKKVRSQFVEGLWSRMHPEGSHPGLSEEEDSTFRLQITLVTARLFLRRFDERLKSL
;
A
#
# COMPACT_ATOMS: atom_id res chain seq x y z
N MET A 1 -13.84 6.23 8.15
CA MET A 1 -12.98 5.61 7.13
C MET A 1 -12.11 4.57 7.83
N GLU A 2 -11.97 3.35 7.32
CA GLU A 2 -11.11 2.32 7.93
C GLU A 2 -9.64 2.79 7.88
N GLU A 3 -8.90 2.73 8.98
CA GLU A 3 -7.50 3.19 9.05
C GLU A 3 -6.51 2.14 8.53
N PHE A 4 -6.88 0.85 8.54
CA PHE A 4 -6.05 -0.27 8.10
C PHE A 4 -6.80 -1.19 7.11
N ASN A 5 -6.14 -1.68 6.07
CA ASN A 5 -6.75 -2.62 5.12
C ASN A 5 -7.03 -3.95 5.82
N ARG A 6 -8.08 -4.67 5.39
CA ARG A 6 -8.36 -6.04 5.86
C ARG A 6 -7.15 -6.96 5.83
N LEU A 7 -6.28 -6.84 4.83
CA LEU A 7 -5.06 -7.65 4.72
C LEU A 7 -4.06 -7.32 5.82
N THR A 8 -3.88 -6.04 6.13
CA THR A 8 -3.05 -5.57 7.24
C THR A 8 -3.63 -6.02 8.58
N LEU A 9 -4.95 -5.91 8.75
CA LEU A 9 -5.63 -6.38 9.96
C LEU A 9 -5.48 -7.89 10.14
N VAL A 10 -5.71 -8.68 9.09
CA VAL A 10 -5.51 -10.14 9.15
C VAL A 10 -4.05 -10.46 9.48
N ALA A 11 -3.08 -9.82 8.82
CA ALA A 11 -1.66 -10.06 9.09
C ALA A 11 -1.26 -9.65 10.51
N ALA A 12 -1.79 -8.54 11.04
CA ALA A 12 -1.56 -8.11 12.41
C ALA A 12 -2.11 -9.16 13.41
N ILE A 13 -3.31 -9.69 13.17
CA ILE A 13 -3.91 -10.69 14.06
C ILE A 13 -3.22 -12.06 13.91
N GLU A 14 -2.74 -12.41 12.71
CA GLU A 14 -1.85 -13.57 12.50
C GLU A 14 -0.55 -13.42 13.28
N VAL A 15 0.02 -12.21 13.38
CA VAL A 15 1.17 -11.94 14.25
C VAL A 15 0.81 -12.15 15.72
N LEU A 16 -0.32 -11.60 16.19
CA LEU A 16 -0.82 -11.82 17.56
C LEU A 16 -1.03 -13.31 17.86
N GLU A 17 -1.58 -14.07 16.92
CA GLU A 17 -1.80 -15.51 17.04
C GLU A 17 -0.52 -16.28 17.42
N LYS A 18 0.64 -15.81 16.95
CA LYS A 18 1.93 -16.50 17.14
C LYS A 18 2.46 -16.40 18.56
N PHE A 19 2.18 -15.32 19.28
CA PHE A 19 2.69 -15.13 20.64
C PHE A 19 1.61 -15.02 21.74
N HIS A 20 0.33 -14.96 21.38
CA HIS A 20 -0.76 -15.07 22.35
C HIS A 20 -1.38 -16.46 22.38
N SER A 21 -1.66 -16.96 23.59
CA SER A 21 -2.43 -18.17 23.79
C SER A 21 -3.91 -17.98 23.38
N ARG A 22 -4.67 -19.07 23.31
CA ARG A 22 -6.13 -18.99 23.08
C ARG A 22 -6.85 -18.24 24.21
N ASP A 23 -6.32 -18.33 25.42
CA ASP A 23 -6.92 -17.69 26.59
C ASP A 23 -6.51 -16.22 26.66
N ASP A 24 -5.28 -15.87 26.26
CA ASP A 24 -4.83 -14.48 26.16
C ASP A 24 -5.68 -13.68 25.16
N MET A 25 -5.96 -14.27 23.99
CA MET A 25 -6.87 -13.65 23.02
C MET A 25 -8.29 -13.46 23.61
N LYS A 26 -8.75 -14.38 24.47
CA LYS A 26 -10.08 -14.28 25.11
C LYS A 26 -10.10 -13.13 26.10
N ILE A 27 -9.00 -12.94 26.82
CA ILE A 27 -8.83 -11.81 27.75
C ILE A 27 -8.88 -10.49 26.96
N LEU A 28 -8.20 -10.42 25.81
CA LEU A 28 -8.26 -9.25 24.93
C LEU A 28 -9.68 -8.98 24.41
N GLU A 29 -10.44 -10.02 24.04
CA GLU A 29 -11.84 -9.89 23.62
C GLU A 29 -12.75 -9.29 24.71
N VAL A 30 -12.48 -9.61 25.99
CA VAL A 30 -13.17 -9.04 27.14
C VAL A 30 -12.71 -7.60 27.38
N GLN A 31 -11.40 -7.34 27.35
CA GLN A 31 -10.82 -6.01 27.54
C GLN A 31 -11.34 -5.01 26.50
N TRP A 32 -11.50 -5.45 25.26
CA TRP A 32 -12.01 -4.62 24.16
C TRP A 32 -13.54 -4.63 24.05
N ASP A 33 -14.25 -5.37 24.90
CA ASP A 33 -15.71 -5.57 24.87
C ASP A 33 -16.24 -6.02 23.49
N ILE A 34 -15.52 -6.95 22.84
CA ILE A 34 -15.87 -7.50 21.51
C ILE A 34 -16.33 -8.97 21.54
N GLN A 35 -16.34 -9.59 22.72
CA GLN A 35 -16.69 -11.01 22.92
C GLN A 35 -18.02 -11.41 22.26
N ARG A 36 -19.05 -10.54 22.30
CA ARG A 36 -20.37 -10.83 21.70
C ARG A 36 -20.31 -10.88 20.18
N GLN A 37 -19.48 -10.02 19.58
CA GLN A 37 -19.32 -9.86 18.13
C GLN A 37 -18.39 -10.93 17.54
N VAL A 38 -17.43 -11.42 18.33
CA VAL A 38 -16.55 -12.53 17.97
C VAL A 38 -17.30 -13.86 18.00
N GLY A 39 -18.17 -14.06 19.00
CA GLY A 39 -18.97 -15.27 19.16
C GLY A 39 -18.16 -16.47 19.66
N THR A 40 -18.62 -17.69 19.40
CA THR A 40 -18.10 -18.94 19.99
C THR A 40 -16.90 -19.53 19.23
N GLN A 41 -15.88 -18.73 18.95
CA GLN A 41 -14.69 -19.21 18.23
C GLN A 41 -13.75 -20.03 19.12
N THR A 42 -13.55 -21.31 18.77
CA THR A 42 -12.74 -22.27 19.54
C THR A 42 -11.30 -22.42 19.04
N SER A 43 -11.04 -22.07 17.78
CA SER A 43 -9.72 -22.10 17.16
C SER A 43 -9.11 -20.69 17.06
N LYS A 44 -7.77 -20.64 17.03
CA LYS A 44 -7.03 -19.39 16.82
C LYS A 44 -7.33 -18.78 15.46
N SER A 45 -7.28 -19.57 14.38
CA SER A 45 -7.61 -19.11 13.03
C SER A 45 -9.06 -18.62 12.90
N GLY A 46 -10.00 -19.25 13.62
CA GLY A 46 -11.40 -18.77 13.68
C GLY A 46 -11.51 -17.39 14.35
N ARG A 47 -10.68 -17.12 15.36
CA ARG A 47 -10.58 -15.79 15.97
C ARG A 47 -9.88 -14.77 15.09
N VAL A 48 -8.83 -15.14 14.37
CA VAL A 48 -8.20 -14.27 13.36
C VAL A 48 -9.24 -13.72 12.40
N ALA A 49 -10.06 -14.61 11.83
CA ALA A 49 -11.12 -14.22 10.91
C ALA A 49 -12.21 -13.37 11.59
N ALA A 50 -12.61 -13.72 12.82
CA ALA A 50 -13.64 -12.98 13.56
C ALA A 50 -13.18 -11.58 13.96
N TRP A 51 -11.97 -11.44 14.49
CA TRP A 51 -11.37 -10.17 14.87
C TRP A 51 -11.17 -9.27 13.65
N ALA A 52 -10.65 -9.81 12.54
CA ALA A 52 -10.49 -9.06 11.30
C ALA A 52 -11.83 -8.55 10.78
N ARG A 53 -12.88 -9.37 10.86
CA ARG A 53 -14.24 -8.96 10.50
C ARG A 53 -14.75 -7.85 11.42
N VAL A 54 -14.68 -8.02 12.73
CA VAL A 54 -15.16 -7.01 13.70
C VAL A 54 -14.40 -5.69 13.54
N ALA A 55 -13.08 -5.76 13.40
CA ALA A 55 -12.23 -4.60 13.19
C ALA A 55 -12.54 -3.89 11.86
N ALA A 56 -12.75 -4.61 10.76
CA ALA A 56 -13.13 -3.99 9.49
C ALA A 56 -14.55 -3.41 9.54
N THR A 57 -15.55 -4.19 9.95
CA THR A 57 -16.96 -3.79 9.75
C THR A 57 -17.53 -2.92 10.87
N LEU A 58 -17.18 -3.17 12.12
CA LEU A 58 -17.74 -2.46 13.27
C LEU A 58 -16.77 -1.41 13.81
N ASN A 59 -15.47 -1.73 13.82
CA ASN A 59 -14.37 -0.91 14.32
C ASN A 59 -14.72 -0.13 15.61
N PRO A 60 -15.18 -0.82 16.68
CA PRO A 60 -15.58 -0.15 17.91
C PRO A 60 -14.39 0.61 18.52
N THR A 61 -14.68 1.64 19.30
CA THR A 61 -13.66 2.26 20.16
C THR A 61 -13.42 1.36 21.36
N VAL A 62 -12.17 1.01 21.62
CA VAL A 62 -11.76 0.06 22.65
C VAL A 62 -10.75 0.69 23.60
N TRP A 63 -10.66 0.16 24.82
CA TRP A 63 -9.69 0.58 25.81
C TRP A 63 -8.38 -0.20 25.67
N THR A 64 -7.27 0.53 25.67
CA THR A 64 -5.90 -0.01 25.67
C THR A 64 -5.10 0.64 26.79
N GLU A 65 -3.87 0.16 27.03
CA GLU A 65 -2.95 0.76 28.00
C GLU A 65 -2.60 2.22 27.66
N GLU A 66 -2.71 2.60 26.39
CA GLU A 66 -2.46 3.97 25.90
C GLU A 66 -3.73 4.83 25.83
N GLY A 67 -4.87 4.29 26.29
CA GLY A 67 -6.17 4.98 26.25
C GLY A 67 -7.14 4.43 25.20
N GLN A 68 -8.17 5.21 24.88
CA GLN A 68 -9.21 4.83 23.93
C GLN A 68 -8.76 5.02 22.49
N MET A 69 -8.94 3.99 21.66
CA MET A 69 -8.66 4.06 20.23
C MET A 69 -9.58 3.10 19.44
N PRO A 70 -9.73 3.28 18.11
CA PRO A 70 -10.43 2.32 17.28
C PRO A 70 -9.78 0.92 17.35
N LEU A 71 -10.59 -0.13 17.33
CA LEU A 71 -10.13 -1.53 17.42
C LEU A 71 -9.04 -1.87 16.40
N GLN A 72 -9.17 -1.35 15.17
CA GLN A 72 -8.15 -1.55 14.13
C GLN A 72 -6.77 -1.07 14.58
N ARG A 73 -6.69 0.13 15.17
CA ARG A 73 -5.45 0.71 15.68
C ARG A 73 -4.95 -0.08 16.89
N ALA A 74 -5.83 -0.49 17.79
CA ALA A 74 -5.45 -1.32 18.95
C ALA A 74 -4.80 -2.65 18.53
N ILE A 75 -5.38 -3.35 17.55
CA ILE A 75 -4.84 -4.59 17.00
C ILE A 75 -3.46 -4.37 16.38
N VAL A 76 -3.31 -3.33 15.55
CA VAL A 76 -2.05 -2.98 14.89
C VAL A 76 -0.98 -2.64 15.93
N LYS A 77 -1.28 -1.77 16.90
CA LYS A 77 -0.32 -1.40 17.95
C LYS A 77 0.08 -2.61 18.80
N LEU A 78 -0.87 -3.47 19.17
CA LEU A 78 -0.55 -4.69 19.90
C LEU A 78 0.33 -5.64 19.07
N ALA A 79 0.12 -5.74 17.75
CA ALA A 79 0.97 -6.56 16.91
C ALA A 79 2.42 -6.07 16.87
N LEU A 80 2.67 -4.75 17.02
CA LEU A 80 4.03 -4.19 17.10
C LEU A 80 4.83 -4.68 18.31
N THR A 81 4.16 -5.13 19.37
CA THR A 81 4.81 -5.66 20.58
C THR A 81 5.27 -7.12 20.42
N ALA A 82 5.19 -7.68 19.21
CA ALA A 82 5.61 -9.04 18.92
C ALA A 82 7.07 -9.29 19.36
N PRO A 83 7.37 -10.43 20.03
CA PRO A 83 8.74 -10.81 20.34
C PRO A 83 9.57 -11.04 19.07
N ASP A 84 10.89 -10.87 19.17
CA ASP A 84 11.81 -10.98 18.00
C ASP A 84 11.72 -12.32 17.27
N ILE A 85 11.41 -13.41 18.01
CA ILE A 85 11.20 -14.73 17.40
C ILE A 85 10.01 -14.74 16.43
N VAL A 86 8.94 -13.99 16.72
CA VAL A 86 7.78 -13.85 15.84
C VAL A 86 8.08 -12.86 14.72
N LYS A 87 8.88 -11.83 14.98
CA LYS A 87 9.31 -10.86 13.94
C LYS A 87 10.14 -11.53 12.83
N ALA A 88 10.78 -12.66 13.10
CA ALA A 88 11.47 -13.46 12.09
C ALA A 88 10.52 -14.28 11.17
N GLU A 89 9.23 -14.40 11.51
CA GLU A 89 8.27 -15.23 10.76
C GLU A 89 7.68 -14.53 9.52
N ALA A 90 7.09 -15.33 8.63
CA ALA A 90 6.38 -14.82 7.45
C ALA A 90 5.19 -13.90 7.78
N ALA A 91 4.50 -14.14 8.89
CA ALA A 91 3.37 -13.31 9.34
C ALA A 91 3.81 -11.86 9.59
N TRP A 92 5.00 -11.66 10.19
CA TRP A 92 5.55 -10.33 10.43
C TRP A 92 5.86 -9.58 9.13
N ARG A 93 6.47 -10.26 8.15
CA ARG A 93 6.76 -9.66 6.83
C ARG A 93 5.48 -9.21 6.11
N LYS A 94 4.44 -10.05 6.14
CA LYS A 94 3.11 -9.72 5.59
C LYS A 94 2.49 -8.52 6.32
N TYR A 95 2.65 -8.45 7.63
CA TYR A 95 2.18 -7.34 8.45
C TYR A 95 2.89 -6.01 8.10
N LEU A 96 4.23 -6.00 8.01
CA LEU A 96 4.99 -4.83 7.58
C LEU A 96 4.63 -4.36 6.16
N ALA A 97 4.49 -5.30 5.22
CA ALA A 97 4.07 -4.99 3.86
C ALA A 97 2.67 -4.34 3.84
N GLY A 98 1.74 -4.85 4.66
CA GLY A 98 0.41 -4.27 4.84
C GLY A 98 0.45 -2.86 5.43
N LEU A 99 1.27 -2.61 6.44
CA LEU A 99 1.45 -1.27 7.01
C LEU A 99 1.96 -0.27 5.97
N ARG A 100 3.00 -0.63 5.20
CA ARG A 100 3.53 0.24 4.15
C ARG A 100 2.52 0.51 3.04
N TYR A 101 1.75 -0.52 2.70
CA TYR A 101 0.62 -0.39 1.77
C TYR A 101 -0.42 0.61 2.28
N ASP A 102 -0.68 0.58 3.58
CA ASP A 102 -1.57 1.49 4.28
C ASP A 102 -0.95 2.87 4.55
N GLY A 103 0.27 3.13 4.03
CA GLY A 103 0.97 4.41 4.18
C GLY A 103 1.60 4.60 5.55
N PHE A 104 1.93 3.51 6.25
CA PHE A 104 2.59 3.52 7.55
C PHE A 104 3.94 2.80 7.54
N GLU A 105 4.88 3.32 8.31
CA GLU A 105 6.15 2.68 8.62
C GLU A 105 6.26 2.43 10.13
N VAL A 106 7.04 1.42 10.48
CA VAL A 106 7.38 1.12 11.87
C VAL A 106 8.67 1.85 12.21
N VAL A 107 8.63 2.68 13.25
CA VAL A 107 9.79 3.42 13.75
C VAL A 107 10.24 2.80 15.06
N TYR A 108 11.52 2.48 15.14
CA TYR A 108 12.14 1.97 16.35
C TYR A 108 12.82 3.12 17.09
N GLY A 109 12.47 3.29 18.35
CA GLY A 109 13.05 4.27 19.25
C GLY A 109 13.67 3.62 20.49
N GLN A 110 14.28 4.43 21.32
CA GLN A 110 14.79 4.04 22.62
C GLN A 110 14.30 5.05 23.65
N ILE A 111 13.71 4.58 24.74
CA ILE A 111 13.36 5.41 25.90
C ILE A 111 14.08 4.89 27.14
N PRO A 112 14.45 5.76 28.09
CA PRO A 112 14.95 5.30 29.39
C PRO A 112 13.91 4.39 30.06
N HIS A 113 14.35 3.25 30.55
CA HIS A 113 13.50 2.29 31.22
C HIS A 113 12.80 2.99 32.41
N PRO A 114 11.47 2.86 32.59
CA PRO A 114 10.69 3.64 33.56
C PRO A 114 11.13 3.47 35.03
N SER A 115 11.73 2.33 35.36
CA SER A 115 12.39 2.08 36.65
C SER A 115 13.60 2.98 36.97
N GLY A 116 14.11 3.74 36.00
CA GLY A 116 15.34 4.53 36.15
C GLY A 116 16.61 3.68 36.35
N ARG A 117 16.54 2.39 36.00
CA ARG A 117 17.70 1.49 36.08
C ARG A 117 18.84 2.02 35.22
N VAL A 118 20.04 2.00 35.79
CA VAL A 118 21.31 2.27 35.13
C VAL A 118 21.96 0.95 34.74
N SER A 119 22.69 0.96 33.63
CA SER A 119 23.43 -0.20 33.14
C SER A 119 24.44 -0.70 34.19
N MET A 120 24.65 -2.00 34.26
CA MET A 120 25.70 -2.57 35.12
C MET A 120 27.13 -2.24 34.64
N PHE A 121 27.26 -1.80 33.38
CA PHE A 121 28.55 -1.56 32.72
C PHE A 121 28.78 -0.10 32.33
N SER A 122 27.81 0.79 32.56
CA SER A 122 27.90 2.23 32.28
C SER A 122 26.96 3.02 33.19
N ASP A 123 27.28 4.29 33.44
CA ASP A 123 26.37 5.24 34.14
C ASP A 123 25.20 5.70 33.25
N GLU A 124 24.94 4.99 32.14
CA GLU A 124 23.84 5.29 31.22
C GLU A 124 22.56 4.56 31.64
N PRO A 125 21.38 5.17 31.46
CA PRO A 125 20.11 4.51 31.69
C PRO A 125 19.99 3.24 30.82
N VAL A 126 19.42 2.18 31.39
CA VAL A 126 18.94 1.05 30.60
C VAL A 126 17.84 1.59 29.68
N MET A 127 18.00 1.37 28.37
CA MET A 127 17.04 1.85 27.37
C MET A 127 16.08 0.72 26.99
N ASP A 128 14.79 0.98 27.03
CA ASP A 128 13.76 0.12 26.46
C ASP A 128 13.52 0.51 25.00
N SER A 129 13.47 -0.50 24.12
CA SER A 129 13.12 -0.27 22.72
C SER A 129 11.63 0.08 22.60
N THR A 130 11.33 1.25 22.05
CA THR A 130 9.96 1.59 21.66
C THR A 130 9.74 1.25 20.20
N THR A 131 8.52 0.85 19.88
CA THR A 131 8.09 0.62 18.50
C THR A 131 6.83 1.42 18.29
N ASP A 132 6.87 2.38 17.37
CA ASP A 132 5.72 3.23 17.07
C ASP A 132 5.40 3.23 15.58
N LEU A 133 4.19 3.67 15.24
CA LEU A 133 3.68 3.70 13.88
C LEU A 133 3.66 5.13 13.36
N ARG A 134 4.46 5.43 12.33
CA ARG A 134 4.51 6.73 11.68
C ARG A 134 3.85 6.66 10.31
N ARG A 135 3.10 7.70 9.92
CA ARG A 135 2.63 7.83 8.53
C ARG A 135 3.81 8.20 7.63
N MET A 136 3.92 7.50 6.50
CA MET A 136 4.95 7.74 5.48
C MET A 136 4.71 9.04 4.72
N LEU A 137 3.44 9.44 4.55
CA LEU A 137 3.04 10.69 3.92
C LEU A 137 2.28 11.59 4.91
N PRO A 138 2.34 12.93 4.71
CA PRO A 138 1.54 13.86 5.50
C PRO A 138 0.04 13.52 5.45
N ALA A 139 -0.62 13.53 6.62
CA ALA A 139 -2.03 13.14 6.76
C ALA A 139 -3.02 14.23 6.30
N ASP A 140 -2.54 15.46 6.16
CA ASP A 140 -3.30 16.67 5.93
C ASP A 140 -3.31 17.12 4.47
N VAL A 141 -2.60 16.40 3.59
CA VAL A 141 -2.64 16.64 2.15
C VAL A 141 -3.74 15.75 1.55
N PRO A 142 -4.84 16.33 1.04
CA PRO A 142 -5.86 15.58 0.33
C PRO A 142 -5.21 14.79 -0.81
N GLU A 143 -5.77 13.64 -1.18
CA GLU A 143 -5.34 12.84 -2.33
C GLU A 143 -4.06 11.99 -2.14
N LEU A 144 -3.36 12.11 -1.02
CA LEU A 144 -2.21 11.26 -0.68
C LEU A 144 -2.60 9.96 0.06
N ASP A 145 -3.88 9.75 0.37
CA ASP A 145 -4.36 8.47 0.89
C ASP A 145 -4.34 7.42 -0.24
N PHE A 146 -3.41 6.48 -0.14
CA PHE A 146 -3.22 5.41 -1.12
C PHE A 146 -4.46 4.54 -1.32
N ARG A 147 -5.33 4.41 -0.32
CA ARG A 147 -6.55 3.60 -0.45
C ARG A 147 -7.65 4.30 -1.20
N GLU A 148 -7.81 5.59 -0.97
CA GLU A 148 -8.73 6.40 -1.78
C GLU A 148 -8.26 6.39 -3.24
N ALA A 149 -6.95 6.56 -3.44
CA ALA A 149 -6.36 6.48 -4.77
C ALA A 149 -6.58 5.11 -5.42
N GLU A 150 -6.37 4.01 -4.69
CA GLU A 150 -6.59 2.66 -5.20
C GLU A 150 -8.06 2.37 -5.52
N SER A 151 -8.97 2.66 -4.58
CA SER A 151 -10.39 2.35 -4.75
C SER A 151 -10.95 3.08 -5.96
N GLU A 152 -10.58 4.35 -6.11
CA GLU A 152 -10.95 5.15 -7.27
C GLU A 152 -10.30 4.64 -8.57
N LEU A 153 -9.03 4.19 -8.54
CA LEU A 153 -8.38 3.57 -9.69
C LEU A 153 -9.15 2.33 -10.16
N GLU A 154 -9.49 1.41 -9.26
CA GLU A 154 -10.25 0.21 -9.59
C GLU A 154 -11.63 0.57 -10.17
N GLU A 155 -12.31 1.56 -9.59
CA GLU A 155 -13.59 2.07 -10.10
C GLU A 155 -13.46 2.66 -11.51
N LEU A 156 -12.46 3.52 -11.75
CA LEU A 156 -12.23 4.14 -13.06
C LEU A 156 -11.83 3.11 -14.13
N LEU A 157 -10.93 2.18 -13.78
CA LEU A 157 -10.53 1.09 -14.68
C LEU A 157 -11.73 0.22 -15.07
N ASN A 158 -12.58 -0.14 -14.10
CA ASN A 158 -13.81 -0.90 -14.38
C ASN A 158 -14.81 -0.09 -15.21
N LYS A 159 -15.08 1.16 -14.83
CA LYS A 159 -16.01 2.07 -15.53
C LYS A 159 -15.69 2.17 -17.01
N HIS A 160 -14.41 2.30 -17.35
CA HIS A 160 -13.95 2.43 -18.73
C HIS A 160 -13.56 1.10 -19.39
N ARG A 161 -13.77 -0.03 -18.69
CA ARG A 161 -13.44 -1.40 -19.12
C ARG A 161 -11.99 -1.53 -19.58
N LEU A 162 -11.06 -0.98 -18.80
CA LEU A 162 -9.61 -1.15 -18.96
C LEU A 162 -9.18 -2.41 -18.20
N LEU A 163 -9.67 -3.56 -18.66
CA LEU A 163 -9.65 -4.81 -17.90
C LEU A 163 -8.25 -5.44 -17.84
N THR A 164 -7.44 -5.23 -18.87
CA THR A 164 -6.06 -5.73 -18.87
C THR A 164 -5.23 -4.99 -17.83
N ALA A 165 -5.31 -3.65 -17.81
CA ALA A 165 -4.68 -2.84 -16.78
C ALA A 165 -5.16 -3.23 -15.37
N LEU A 166 -6.47 -3.41 -15.17
CA LEU A 166 -7.01 -3.84 -13.87
C LEU A 166 -6.40 -5.17 -13.39
N GLY A 167 -6.26 -6.14 -14.29
CA GLY A 167 -5.63 -7.42 -13.99
C GLY A 167 -4.17 -7.28 -13.54
N HIS A 168 -3.39 -6.44 -14.22
CA HIS A 168 -1.99 -6.17 -13.85
C HIS A 168 -1.86 -5.45 -12.51
N LEU A 169 -2.74 -4.47 -12.25
CA LEU A 169 -2.78 -3.78 -10.95
C LEU A 169 -3.04 -4.77 -9.80
N ALA A 170 -4.03 -5.65 -9.96
CA ALA A 170 -4.34 -6.68 -8.96
C ALA A 170 -3.17 -7.66 -8.75
N GLN A 171 -2.48 -8.08 -9.82
CA GLN A 171 -1.31 -8.96 -9.72
C GLN A 171 -0.12 -8.26 -9.06
N ALA A 172 0.11 -6.98 -9.37
CA ALA A 172 1.15 -6.16 -8.73
C ALA A 172 0.94 -6.08 -7.23
N ARG A 173 -0.28 -5.74 -6.81
CA ARG A 173 -0.68 -5.67 -5.40
C ARG A 173 -0.51 -7.00 -4.70
N SER A 174 -1.02 -8.08 -5.29
CA SER A 174 -0.93 -9.42 -4.73
C SER A 174 0.53 -9.85 -4.51
N SER A 175 1.41 -9.51 -5.45
CA SER A 175 2.85 -9.81 -5.37
C SER A 175 3.55 -8.95 -4.31
N TYR A 176 3.25 -7.65 -4.28
CA TYR A 176 3.79 -6.73 -3.28
C TYR A 176 3.45 -7.18 -1.86
N GLN A 177 2.19 -7.58 -1.63
CA GLN A 177 1.72 -8.04 -0.32
C GLN A 177 2.38 -9.34 0.15
N ARG A 178 2.86 -10.18 -0.77
CA ARG A 178 3.61 -11.40 -0.43
C ARG A 178 5.09 -11.16 -0.17
N GLY A 179 5.58 -9.94 -0.40
CA GLY A 179 7.01 -9.65 -0.40
C GLY A 179 7.73 -10.02 -1.69
N ASP A 180 7.00 -10.32 -2.77
CA ASP A 180 7.56 -10.67 -4.07
C ASP A 180 7.89 -9.39 -4.87
N TRP A 181 8.85 -8.59 -4.40
CA TRP A 181 9.15 -7.23 -4.93
C TRP A 181 9.42 -7.20 -6.43
N ALA A 182 10.19 -8.17 -6.93
CA ALA A 182 10.50 -8.29 -8.35
C ALA A 182 9.24 -8.56 -9.20
N ALA A 183 8.36 -9.44 -8.72
CA ALA A 183 7.10 -9.75 -9.39
C ALA A 183 6.13 -8.56 -9.33
N ALA A 184 6.05 -7.87 -8.19
CA ALA A 184 5.28 -6.64 -8.03
C ALA A 184 5.71 -5.59 -9.06
N ASN A 185 7.01 -5.33 -9.17
CA ASN A 185 7.55 -4.33 -10.10
C ASN A 185 7.31 -4.70 -11.57
N SER A 186 7.45 -5.98 -11.93
CA SER A 186 7.14 -6.46 -13.29
C SER A 186 5.67 -6.18 -13.66
N GLN A 187 4.77 -6.42 -12.71
CA GLN A 187 3.34 -6.16 -12.89
C GLN A 187 3.02 -4.66 -12.89
N LEU A 188 3.69 -3.84 -12.08
CA LEU A 188 3.54 -2.36 -12.10
C LEU A 188 3.94 -1.77 -13.45
N ARG A 189 5.04 -2.26 -14.04
CA ARG A 189 5.43 -1.88 -15.39
C ARG A 189 4.34 -2.24 -16.41
N THR A 190 3.86 -3.48 -16.35
CA THR A 190 2.86 -3.97 -17.32
C THR A 190 1.53 -3.24 -17.15
N PHE A 191 1.15 -2.91 -15.92
CA PHE A 191 0.02 -2.03 -15.61
C PHE A 191 0.19 -0.66 -16.24
N PHE A 192 1.35 -0.02 -16.04
CA PHE A 192 1.66 1.29 -16.62
C PHE A 192 1.52 1.31 -18.14
N GLU A 193 2.06 0.29 -18.79
CA GLU A 193 1.96 0.13 -20.24
C GLU A 193 0.52 -0.10 -20.70
N SER A 194 -0.21 -0.95 -19.98
CA SER A 194 -1.56 -1.38 -20.35
C SER A 194 -2.59 -0.26 -20.22
N TYR A 195 -2.60 0.51 -19.13
CA TYR A 195 -3.64 1.55 -18.98
C TYR A 195 -3.48 2.66 -20.02
N LEU A 196 -2.25 3.10 -20.33
CA LEU A 196 -1.99 4.09 -21.38
C LEU A 196 -2.34 3.54 -22.77
N ALA A 197 -2.03 2.27 -23.02
CA ALA A 197 -2.39 1.61 -24.26
C ALA A 197 -3.90 1.50 -24.47
N GLU A 198 -4.64 1.06 -23.44
CA GLU A 198 -6.08 0.95 -23.49
C GLU A 198 -6.75 2.33 -23.60
N ILE A 199 -6.24 3.37 -22.93
CA ILE A 199 -6.68 4.76 -23.12
C ILE A 199 -6.45 5.21 -24.57
N ALA A 200 -5.26 4.98 -25.14
CA ALA A 200 -4.97 5.35 -26.53
C ALA A 200 -5.96 4.68 -27.50
N ALA A 201 -6.20 3.37 -27.33
CA ALA A 201 -7.16 2.64 -28.14
C ALA A 201 -8.59 3.21 -28.01
N ARG A 202 -9.01 3.55 -26.80
CA ARG A 202 -10.32 4.18 -26.53
C ARG A 202 -10.46 5.57 -27.15
N LEU A 203 -9.36 6.29 -27.27
CA LEU A 203 -9.29 7.60 -27.93
C LEU A 203 -9.12 7.51 -29.45
N GLY A 204 -9.16 6.31 -30.02
CA GLY A 204 -9.19 6.09 -31.48
C GLY A 204 -7.85 5.69 -32.10
N TYR A 205 -6.82 5.37 -31.31
CA TYR A 205 -5.57 4.85 -31.83
C TYR A 205 -5.74 3.41 -32.34
N ALA A 206 -5.46 3.18 -33.62
CA ALA A 206 -5.63 1.89 -34.29
C ALA A 206 -4.36 1.37 -34.99
N SER A 207 -3.20 1.99 -34.71
CA SER A 207 -1.94 1.72 -35.43
C SER A 207 -1.10 0.62 -34.75
N SER A 208 0.21 0.84 -34.56
CA SER A 208 1.14 -0.18 -34.05
C SER A 208 0.90 -0.51 -32.58
N ASN A 209 1.23 -1.72 -32.14
CA ASN A 209 1.23 -2.08 -30.71
C ASN A 209 2.46 -1.57 -29.94
N VAL A 210 3.21 -0.63 -30.51
CA VAL A 210 4.42 -0.08 -29.90
C VAL A 210 4.05 1.04 -28.94
N MET A 211 4.53 0.95 -27.70
CA MET A 211 4.21 1.92 -26.64
C MET A 211 4.60 3.35 -27.03
N THR A 212 5.78 3.57 -27.63
CA THR A 212 6.22 4.91 -28.06
C THR A 212 5.28 5.56 -29.07
N ASP A 213 4.65 4.79 -29.95
CA ASP A 213 3.72 5.34 -30.94
C ASP A 213 2.39 5.72 -30.29
N ARG A 214 1.94 4.94 -29.30
CA ARG A 214 0.77 5.26 -28.47
C ARG A 214 1.00 6.51 -27.63
N LEU A 215 2.17 6.66 -27.02
CA LEU A 215 2.54 7.86 -26.27
C LEU A 215 2.55 9.10 -27.18
N LYS A 216 3.14 8.97 -28.38
CA LYS A 216 3.10 10.02 -29.40
C LYS A 216 1.66 10.40 -29.74
N PHE A 217 0.80 9.43 -30.04
CA PHE A 217 -0.62 9.68 -30.31
C PHE A 217 -1.32 10.42 -29.16
N LEU A 218 -1.11 9.99 -27.92
CA LEU A 218 -1.71 10.64 -26.75
C LEU A 218 -1.23 12.09 -26.55
N GLY A 219 -0.02 12.41 -27.00
CA GLY A 219 0.51 13.77 -26.99
C GLY A 219 0.07 14.64 -28.18
N GLU A 220 -0.26 14.04 -29.31
CA GLU A 220 -0.59 14.75 -30.57
C GLU A 220 -2.10 14.81 -30.89
N ILE A 221 -2.93 13.96 -30.27
CA ILE A 221 -4.39 14.02 -30.43
C ILE A 221 -4.92 15.40 -30.04
N ASP A 222 -6.00 15.88 -30.68
CA ASP A 222 -6.65 17.16 -30.36
C ASP A 222 -8.02 16.94 -29.68
N PRO A 223 -8.25 17.43 -28.44
CA PRO A 223 -7.26 18.04 -27.54
C PRO A 223 -6.23 17.02 -27.02
N PRO A 224 -5.00 17.44 -26.65
CA PRO A 224 -3.96 16.53 -26.18
C PRO A 224 -4.35 15.83 -24.88
N PHE A 225 -4.08 14.53 -24.78
CA PHE A 225 -4.27 13.79 -23.54
C PHE A 225 -3.06 13.96 -22.60
N LEU A 226 -1.84 13.81 -23.14
CA LEU A 226 -0.59 14.09 -22.43
C LEU A 226 -0.18 15.54 -22.70
N MET A 227 -0.02 16.31 -21.62
CA MET A 227 0.12 17.76 -21.69
C MET A 227 1.58 18.19 -21.74
N ALA A 228 1.95 18.93 -22.79
CA ALA A 228 3.27 19.53 -22.92
C ALA A 228 3.57 20.58 -21.83
N SER A 229 2.54 21.32 -21.38
CA SER A 229 2.66 22.31 -20.29
C SER A 229 3.06 21.68 -18.96
N TYR A 230 2.76 20.39 -18.76
CA TYR A 230 3.12 19.63 -17.55
C TYR A 230 4.34 18.72 -17.75
N ASN A 231 5.05 18.86 -18.86
CA ASN A 231 6.19 18.01 -19.21
C ASN A 231 5.83 16.51 -19.27
N GLU A 232 4.57 16.15 -19.53
CA GLU A 232 4.13 14.76 -19.62
C GLU A 232 4.54 14.14 -20.95
N TRP A 233 4.42 14.91 -22.04
CA TRP A 233 4.90 14.54 -23.36
C TRP A 233 5.39 15.77 -24.14
N LEU A 234 6.48 15.60 -24.90
CA LEU A 234 7.04 16.61 -25.79
C LEU A 234 7.46 15.96 -27.13
N PRO A 235 7.39 16.69 -28.25
CA PRO A 235 7.94 16.21 -29.50
C PRO A 235 9.47 16.07 -29.42
N LYS A 236 10.04 15.05 -30.09
CA LYS A 236 11.46 14.64 -30.00
C LYS A 236 12.47 15.70 -30.50
N ASP A 237 12.01 16.76 -31.15
CA ASP A 237 12.84 17.87 -31.63
C ASP A 237 13.31 18.81 -30.50
N LYS A 238 12.62 18.81 -29.36
CA LYS A 238 13.03 19.53 -28.15
C LYS A 238 14.06 18.73 -27.36
N LYS A 239 15.30 18.72 -27.85
CA LYS A 239 16.44 18.08 -27.17
C LYS A 239 16.56 18.53 -25.71
N VAL A 240 16.88 17.56 -24.84
CA VAL A 240 17.52 17.66 -23.50
C VAL A 240 16.64 17.38 -22.25
N ARG A 241 15.31 17.25 -22.32
CA ARG A 241 14.53 16.88 -21.12
C ARG A 241 13.88 15.50 -21.23
N SER A 242 14.20 14.60 -20.30
CA SER A 242 13.39 13.41 -20.06
C SER A 242 11.98 13.85 -19.68
N GLN A 243 11.01 13.41 -20.46
CA GLN A 243 9.60 13.70 -20.25
C GLN A 243 9.11 12.87 -19.07
N PHE A 244 8.13 13.38 -18.31
CA PHE A 244 7.67 12.72 -17.10
C PHE A 244 7.20 11.29 -17.35
N VAL A 245 6.38 11.06 -18.40
CA VAL A 245 5.86 9.73 -18.72
C VAL A 245 6.96 8.76 -19.14
N GLU A 246 7.87 9.20 -20.02
CA GLU A 246 9.01 8.37 -20.45
C GLU A 246 9.99 8.10 -19.30
N GLY A 247 10.29 9.11 -18.48
CA GLY A 247 11.18 8.99 -17.32
C GLY A 247 10.59 8.07 -16.25
N LEU A 248 9.28 8.15 -16.00
CA LEU A 248 8.60 7.24 -15.10
C LEU A 248 8.60 5.81 -15.64
N TRP A 249 8.38 5.63 -16.95
CA TRP A 249 8.47 4.32 -17.58
C TRP A 249 9.88 3.72 -17.46
N SER A 250 10.93 4.51 -17.70
CA SER A 250 12.32 4.10 -17.45
C SER A 250 12.57 3.81 -15.97
N ARG A 251 11.97 4.56 -15.04
CA ARG A 251 12.11 4.32 -13.59
C ARG A 251 11.52 2.97 -13.15
N MET A 252 10.52 2.46 -13.87
CA MET A 252 9.95 1.13 -13.65
C MET A 252 10.87 0.00 -14.14
N HIS A 253 11.89 0.30 -14.94
CA HIS A 253 12.85 -0.68 -15.45
C HIS A 253 14.27 -0.03 -15.59
N PRO A 254 15.02 0.11 -14.49
CA PRO A 254 16.36 0.69 -14.59
C PRO A 254 17.36 -0.24 -15.34
N GLU A 255 17.16 -1.57 -15.30
CA GLU A 255 18.16 -2.58 -15.69
C GLU A 255 17.76 -3.48 -16.87
N GLY A 256 16.87 -3.05 -17.77
CA GLY A 256 16.37 -3.96 -18.83
C GLY A 256 15.12 -4.77 -18.43
N SER A 257 14.76 -5.73 -19.29
CA SER A 257 13.68 -6.70 -19.04
C SER A 257 14.03 -7.71 -17.93
N HIS A 258 15.23 -7.63 -17.37
CA HIS A 258 15.64 -8.47 -16.26
C HIS A 258 15.12 -7.87 -14.95
N PRO A 259 14.44 -8.66 -14.11
CA PRO A 259 14.08 -8.22 -12.77
C PRO A 259 15.38 -8.07 -11.98
N GLY A 260 15.93 -6.86 -11.97
CA GLY A 260 16.96 -6.50 -11.01
C GLY A 260 16.46 -6.84 -9.59
N LEU A 261 17.39 -7.07 -8.68
CA LEU A 261 17.09 -7.22 -7.26
C LEU A 261 16.41 -5.93 -6.79
N SER A 262 15.08 -5.91 -6.72
CA SER A 262 14.36 -4.80 -6.11
C SER A 262 14.30 -5.04 -4.62
N GLU A 263 14.72 -4.04 -3.88
CA GLU A 263 14.49 -3.98 -2.45
C GLU A 263 13.07 -3.47 -2.16
N GLU A 264 12.61 -3.70 -0.94
CA GLU A 264 11.27 -3.36 -0.49
C GLU A 264 10.98 -1.86 -0.62
N GLU A 265 11.94 -1.01 -0.26
CA GLU A 265 11.82 0.45 -0.34
C GLU A 265 11.62 0.94 -1.79
N ASP A 266 12.42 0.41 -2.72
CA ASP A 266 12.29 0.72 -4.14
C ASP A 266 10.95 0.26 -4.70
N SER A 267 10.50 -0.94 -4.33
CA SER A 267 9.19 -1.47 -4.74
C SER A 267 8.04 -0.63 -4.16
N THR A 268 8.17 -0.18 -2.92
CA THR A 268 7.21 0.71 -2.26
C THR A 268 7.09 2.02 -3.03
N PHE A 269 8.22 2.67 -3.32
CA PHE A 269 8.25 3.92 -4.08
C PHE A 269 7.59 3.74 -5.46
N ARG A 270 7.94 2.68 -6.21
CA ARG A 270 7.38 2.41 -7.53
C ARG A 270 5.87 2.19 -7.48
N LEU A 271 5.38 1.44 -6.50
CA LEU A 271 3.94 1.24 -6.29
C LEU A 271 3.26 2.59 -6.08
N GLN A 272 3.73 3.36 -5.10
CA GLN A 272 3.12 4.64 -4.71
C GLN A 272 3.08 5.64 -5.86
N ILE A 273 4.20 5.87 -6.55
CA ILE A 273 4.25 6.83 -7.66
C ILE A 273 3.38 6.37 -8.84
N THR A 274 3.27 5.06 -9.07
CA THR A 274 2.43 4.50 -10.14
C THR A 274 0.95 4.73 -9.85
N LEU A 275 0.50 4.47 -8.62
CA LEU A 275 -0.90 4.68 -8.23
C LEU A 275 -1.29 6.15 -8.36
N VAL A 276 -0.48 7.05 -7.81
CA VAL A 276 -0.75 8.51 -7.89
C VAL A 276 -0.80 8.98 -9.34
N THR A 277 0.14 8.54 -10.18
CA THR A 277 0.20 8.94 -11.58
C THR A 277 -0.97 8.37 -12.40
N ALA A 278 -1.28 7.08 -12.24
CA ALA A 278 -2.38 6.45 -12.95
C ALA A 278 -3.72 7.12 -12.60
N ARG A 279 -3.90 7.52 -11.33
CA ARG A 279 -5.13 8.18 -10.88
C ARG A 279 -5.33 9.52 -11.57
N LEU A 280 -4.27 10.34 -11.65
CA LEU A 280 -4.29 11.61 -12.38
C LEU A 280 -4.74 11.41 -13.83
N PHE A 281 -4.18 10.42 -14.53
CA PHE A 281 -4.50 10.16 -15.93
C PHE A 281 -5.89 9.57 -16.12
N LEU A 282 -6.34 8.66 -15.26
CA LEU A 282 -7.67 8.07 -15.38
C LEU A 282 -8.78 9.07 -15.06
N ARG A 283 -8.58 9.99 -14.11
CA ARG A 283 -9.52 11.11 -13.88
C ARG A 283 -9.66 12.00 -15.09
N ARG A 284 -8.52 12.41 -15.66
CA ARG A 284 -8.50 13.21 -16.90
C ARG A 284 -9.19 12.48 -18.05
N PHE A 285 -9.00 11.17 -18.14
CA PHE A 285 -9.66 10.34 -19.15
C PHE A 285 -11.18 10.29 -18.93
N ASP A 286 -11.63 10.09 -17.69
CA ASP A 286 -13.06 10.12 -17.36
C ASP A 286 -13.71 11.47 -17.68
N GLU A 287 -13.05 12.56 -17.31
CA GLU A 287 -13.50 13.92 -17.65
C GLU A 287 -13.59 14.13 -19.16
N ARG A 288 -12.57 13.70 -19.90
CA ARG A 288 -12.56 13.80 -21.36
C ARG A 288 -13.73 13.06 -21.99
N LEU A 289 -14.03 11.84 -21.53
CA LEU A 289 -15.16 11.07 -22.04
C LEU A 289 -16.53 11.67 -21.68
N LYS A 290 -16.64 12.46 -20.60
CA LYS A 290 -17.87 13.22 -20.30
C LYS A 290 -18.04 14.45 -21.20
N SER A 291 -16.94 14.98 -21.74
CA SER A 291 -16.92 16.16 -22.61
C SER A 291 -17.05 15.86 -24.10
N LEU A 292 -17.02 14.59 -24.49
CA LEU A 292 -17.24 14.09 -25.85
C LEU A 292 -18.72 13.75 -26.06
#